data_AF-A0A1D7XZM0-F1
#
_entry.id   AF-A0A1D7XZM0-F1
#
_cell.length_a   1.000
_cell.length_b   1.000
_cell.length_c   1.000
_cell.angle_alpha   90.00
_cell.angle_beta   90.00
_cell.angle_gamma   90.00
#
_symmetry.space_group_name_H-M   'P 1'
#
loop_
_entity.id
_entity.type
_entity.pdbx_description
1 polymer ?
#
loop_
_entity_poly.entity_id
_entity_poly.type
_entity_poly.pdbx_seq_one_letter_code
_entity_poly.pdbx_strand_id
1 'polypeptide(L)'
;MKLIFMKPDLTIYFAAMPLIGIWLKSDYEKANSAEDLINLMHKWFNEAERTDNTTRAHAHQSVAQYLYTLLTGKSFESKGLEALINEFNNN
;
A
#
# COMPACT_ATOMS: atom_id res chain seq x y z
N MET A 1 -17.85 -2.60 -21.75
CA MET A 1 -17.93 -1.71 -20.57
C MET A 1 -16.52 -1.18 -20.31
N LYS A 2 -16.29 0.13 -20.44
CA LYS A 2 -14.95 0.71 -20.19
C LYS A 2 -14.80 0.81 -18.67
N LEU A 3 -13.87 0.07 -18.08
CA LEU A 3 -13.58 0.20 -16.65
C LEU A 3 -13.10 1.64 -16.41
N ILE A 4 -13.92 2.44 -15.74
CA ILE A 4 -13.51 3.77 -15.30
C ILE A 4 -12.58 3.54 -14.12
N PHE A 5 -11.30 3.82 -14.31
CA PHE A 5 -10.34 3.83 -13.21
C PHE A 5 -10.73 4.96 -12.25
N MET A 6 -11.12 4.57 -11.03
CA MET A 6 -11.38 5.51 -9.94
C MET A 6 -10.23 5.39 -8.94
N LYS A 7 -9.43 6.45 -8.86
CA LYS A 7 -8.34 6.56 -7.87
C LYS A 7 -8.95 6.54 -6.46
N PRO A 8 -8.52 5.63 -5.57
CA PRO A 8 -9.08 5.55 -4.22
C PRO A 8 -8.87 6.84 -3.40
N ASP A 9 -9.68 7.07 -2.37
CA ASP A 9 -9.44 8.16 -1.44
C ASP A 9 -8.56 7.66 -0.26
N LEU A 10 -7.41 8.32 -0.08
CA LEU A 10 -6.44 8.03 0.98
C LEU A 10 -6.27 9.20 1.96
N THR A 11 -7.13 10.22 1.88
CA THR A 11 -6.95 11.50 2.59
C THR A 11 -6.81 11.32 4.10
N ILE A 12 -7.60 10.42 4.71
CA ILE A 12 -7.56 10.17 6.15
C ILE A 12 -6.21 9.60 6.61
N TYR A 13 -5.58 8.76 5.78
CA TYR A 13 -4.27 8.17 6.09
C TYR A 13 -3.16 9.22 6.03
N PHE A 14 -3.21 10.12 5.06
CA PHE A 14 -2.26 11.22 4.97
C PHE A 14 -2.42 12.20 6.13
N ALA A 15 -3.67 12.49 6.54
CA ALA A 15 -3.96 13.38 7.66
C ALA A 15 -3.49 12.80 9.01
N ALA A 16 -3.54 11.47 9.17
CA ALA A 16 -3.10 10.79 10.39
C ALA A 16 -1.56 10.84 10.60
N MET A 17 -0.78 11.19 9.57
CA MET A 17 0.68 11.14 9.59
C MET A 17 1.24 12.53 9.20
N PRO A 18 1.60 13.43 10.14
CA PRO A 18 1.84 14.83 9.79
C PRO A 18 2.96 15.04 8.74
N LEU A 19 4.21 14.76 9.12
CA LEU A 19 5.35 15.02 8.23
C LEU A 19 5.41 14.00 7.09
N ILE A 20 5.21 12.72 7.39
CA ILE A 20 5.33 11.63 6.41
C ILE A 20 4.15 11.63 5.44
N GLY A 21 2.95 11.93 5.92
CA GLY A 21 1.74 11.98 5.11
C GLY A 21 1.75 13.07 4.04
N ILE A 22 2.47 14.18 4.24
CA ILE A 22 2.70 15.18 3.18
C ILE A 22 3.48 14.55 2.01
N TRP A 23 4.54 13.79 2.30
CA TRP A 23 5.33 13.10 1.28
C TRP A 23 4.53 12.00 0.59
N LEU A 24 3.83 11.16 1.36
CA LEU A 24 2.98 10.09 0.83
C LEU A 24 1.87 10.64 -0.05
N LYS A 25 1.23 11.74 0.35
CA LYS A 25 0.21 12.43 -0.45
C LYS A 25 0.80 12.96 -1.76
N SER A 26 1.97 13.59 -1.71
CA SER A 26 2.64 14.09 -2.91
C SER A 26 2.97 12.99 -3.92
N ASP A 27 3.46 11.83 -3.44
CA ASP A 27 3.69 10.66 -4.29
C ASP A 27 2.38 10.09 -4.84
N TYR A 28 1.35 10.02 -4.00
CA TYR A 28 0.03 9.56 -4.39
C TYR A 28 -0.57 10.41 -5.49
N GLU A 29 -0.54 11.74 -5.36
CA GLU A 29 -1.09 12.68 -6.34
C GLU A 29 -0.47 12.53 -7.73
N LYS A 30 0.80 12.11 -7.82
CA LYS A 30 1.50 11.87 -9.11
C LYS A 30 1.08 10.57 -9.81
N ALA A 31 0.49 9.61 -9.10
CA ALA A 31 0.03 8.36 -9.69
C ALA A 31 -1.34 8.54 -10.37
N ASN A 32 -1.41 8.38 -11.69
CA ASN A 32 -2.60 8.72 -12.50
C ASN A 32 -3.23 7.54 -13.22
N SER A 33 -2.64 6.36 -13.11
CA SER A 33 -3.17 5.11 -13.67
C SER A 33 -3.18 3.99 -12.62
N ALA A 34 -3.88 2.89 -12.93
CA ALA A 34 -3.85 1.69 -12.09
C ALA A 34 -2.43 1.12 -11.96
N GLU A 35 -1.65 1.17 -13.04
CA GLU A 35 -0.25 0.74 -13.04
C GLU A 35 0.62 1.63 -12.13
N ASP A 36 0.44 2.95 -12.18
CA ASP A 36 1.15 3.86 -11.27
C ASP A 36 0.82 3.57 -9.81
N LEU A 37 -0.45 3.27 -9.50
CA LEU A 37 -0.85 2.91 -8.14
C LEU A 37 -0.22 1.59 -7.67
N ILE A 38 -0.13 0.58 -8.54
CA ILE A 38 0.53 -0.68 -8.23
C ILE A 38 2.02 -0.46 -7.99
N ASN A 39 2.68 0.30 -8.86
CA ASN A 39 4.09 0.65 -8.71
C ASN A 39 4.35 1.46 -7.43
N LEU A 40 3.45 2.39 -7.11
CA LEU A 40 3.53 3.18 -5.88
C LEU A 40 3.34 2.33 -4.63
N MET A 41 2.39 1.40 -4.65
CA MET A 41 2.18 0.45 -3.56
C MET A 41 3.45 -0.38 -3.30
N HIS A 42 4.09 -0.92 -4.35
CA HIS A 42 5.36 -1.63 -4.21
C HIS A 42 6.49 -0.73 -3.70
N LYS A 43 6.59 0.51 -4.21
CA LYS A 43 7.56 1.50 -3.72
C LYS A 43 7.42 1.70 -2.21
N TRP A 44 6.19 1.84 -1.70
CA TRP A 44 5.96 2.03 -0.28
C TRP A 44 6.27 0.79 0.56
N PHE A 45 5.95 -0.43 0.08
CA PHE A 45 6.42 -1.65 0.76
C PHE A 45 7.95 -1.71 0.85
N ASN A 46 8.66 -1.43 -0.25
CA ASN A 46 10.12 -1.43 -0.25
C ASN A 46 10.71 -0.36 0.68
N GLU A 47 10.12 0.84 0.73
CA GLU A 47 10.54 1.89 1.66
C GLU A 47 10.28 1.51 3.11
N ALA A 48 9.22 0.75 3.39
CA ALA A 48 8.95 0.25 4.73
C ALA A 48 10.01 -0.76 5.20
N GLU A 49 10.49 -1.63 4.30
CA GLU A 49 11.52 -2.63 4.59
C GLU A 49 12.92 -2.03 4.71
N ARG A 50 13.23 -0.98 3.94
CA ARG A 50 14.58 -0.40 3.85
C ARG A 50 14.90 0.62 4.95
N THR A 51 13.89 1.24 5.56
CA THR A 51 14.11 2.34 6.51
C THR A 51 14.39 1.84 7.93
N ASP A 52 15.45 2.34 8.56
CA ASP A 52 15.74 2.05 9.98
C ASP A 52 14.82 2.83 10.94
N ASN A 53 14.12 3.86 10.44
CA ASN A 53 13.15 4.62 11.22
C ASN A 53 11.82 3.85 11.29
N THR A 54 11.50 3.31 12.47
CA THR A 54 10.31 2.49 12.71
C THR A 54 9.00 3.23 12.45
N THR A 55 8.90 4.51 12.82
CA THR A 55 7.72 5.33 12.52
C THR A 55 7.51 5.48 11.02
N ARG A 56 8.60 5.68 10.26
CA ARG A 56 8.55 5.75 8.81
C ARG A 56 8.21 4.42 8.17
N ALA A 57 8.75 3.31 8.71
CA ALA A 57 8.42 1.97 8.25
C ALA A 57 6.91 1.71 8.38
N HIS A 58 6.35 1.94 9.57
CA HIS A 58 4.92 1.75 9.81
C HIS A 58 4.04 2.64 8.94
N ALA A 59 4.40 3.92 8.79
CA ALA A 59 3.65 4.84 7.94
C ALA A 59 3.56 4.33 6.48
N HIS A 60 4.67 3.91 5.89
CA HIS A 60 4.70 3.37 4.53
C HIS A 60 3.94 2.05 4.43
N GLN A 61 4.14 1.15 5.40
CA GLN A 61 3.49 -0.15 5.44
C GLN A 61 1.96 -0.01 5.54
N SER A 62 1.45 0.81 6.46
CA SER A 62 0.00 0.97 6.64
C SER A 62 -0.69 1.53 5.40
N VAL A 63 -0.11 2.54 4.75
CA VAL A 63 -0.69 3.12 3.54
C VAL A 63 -0.59 2.16 2.35
N ALA A 64 0.52 1.41 2.22
CA ALA A 64 0.68 0.39 1.18
C ALA A 64 -0.33 -0.75 1.34
N GLN A 65 -0.54 -1.26 2.56
CA GLN A 65 -1.52 -2.31 2.85
C GLN A 65 -2.96 -1.87 2.55
N TYR A 66 -3.29 -0.62 2.87
CA TYR A 66 -4.61 -0.10 2.58
C TYR A 66 -4.81 0.09 1.07
N LEU A 67 -3.82 0.65 0.35
CA LEU A 67 -3.87 0.76 -1.11
C LEU A 67 -3.98 -0.63 -1.77
N TYR A 68 -3.24 -1.64 -1.30
CA TYR A 68 -3.39 -3.03 -1.74
C TYR A 68 -4.83 -3.53 -1.58
N THR A 69 -5.45 -3.25 -0.43
CA THR A 69 -6.83 -3.67 -0.15
C THR A 69 -7.84 -3.02 -1.09
N LEU A 70 -7.67 -1.72 -1.37
CA LEU A 70 -8.52 -1.00 -2.31
C LEU A 70 -8.35 -1.47 -3.76
N LEU A 71 -7.12 -1.84 -4.15
CA LEU A 71 -6.82 -2.31 -5.51
C LEU A 71 -7.28 -3.76 -5.74
N THR A 72 -7.20 -4.62 -4.74
CA THR A 72 -7.39 -6.07 -4.90
C THR A 72 -8.70 -6.60 -4.30
N GLY A 73 -9.35 -5.84 -3.42
CA GLY A 73 -10.48 -6.30 -2.63
C GLY A 73 -10.10 -7.34 -1.56
N LYS A 74 -8.80 -7.57 -1.32
CA LYS A 74 -8.29 -8.54 -0.34
C LYS A 74 -7.50 -7.82 0.75
N SER A 75 -7.60 -8.27 2.00
CA SER A 75 -6.70 -7.77 3.03
C SER A 75 -5.27 -8.22 2.73
N PHE A 76 -4.29 -7.38 3.07
CA PHE A 76 -2.88 -7.76 2.90
C PHE A 76 -2.52 -8.99 3.76
N GLU A 77 -3.07 -9.06 4.97
CA GLU A 77 -2.88 -10.16 5.91
C GLU A 77 -3.41 -11.50 5.38
N SER A 78 -4.47 -11.49 4.55
CA SER A 78 -4.96 -12.74 3.96
C SER A 78 -3.95 -13.36 3.00
N LYS A 79 -3.14 -12.55 2.31
CA LYS A 79 -2.09 -13.05 1.42
C LYS A 79 -0.94 -13.72 2.19
N GLY A 80 -0.54 -13.15 3.33
CA GLY A 80 0.47 -13.73 4.20
C GLY A 80 0.00 -15.06 4.81
N LEU A 81 -1.27 -15.13 5.21
CA LEU A 81 -1.88 -16.36 5.72
C LEU A 81 -2.03 -17.43 4.63
N GLU A 82 -2.45 -17.06 3.42
CA GLU A 82 -2.51 -17.96 2.26
C GLU A 82 -1.13 -18.53 1.92
N ALA A 83 -0.07 -17.73 1.94
CA ALA A 83 1.30 -18.18 1.71
C ALA A 83 1.77 -19.18 2.78
N LEU A 84 1.55 -18.87 4.06
CA LEU A 84 1.87 -19.74 5.19
C LEU A 84 1.14 -21.09 5.14
N ILE A 85 -0.15 -21.08 4.81
CA ILE A 85 -0.95 -22.30 4.65
C ILE A 85 -0.43 -23.15 3.48
N ASN A 86 -0.06 -22.51 2.36
CA ASN A 86 0.51 -23.22 1.21
C ASN A 86 1.89 -23.81 1.50
N GLU A 87 2.73 -23.16 2.30
CA GLU A 87 4.00 -23.73 2.77
C GLU A 87 3.79 -24.92 3.71
N PHE A 88 2.79 -24.84 4.60
CA PHE A 88 2.43 -25.95 5.49
C PHE A 88 1.87 -27.16 4.76
N ASN A 89 1.08 -26.96 3.69
CA ASN A 89 0.44 -28.04 2.94
C ASN A 89 1.36 -28.69 1.89
N ASN A 90 2.48 -28.05 1.55
CA ASN A 90 3.48 -28.57 0.60
C ASN A 90 4.71 -29.17 1.30
N ASN A 91 4.69 -29.29 2.63
CA ASN A 91 5.66 -30.02 3.46
C ASN A 91 4.99 -31.25 4.09
#